data_AF-A0A292Z1G6-F1
#
_entry.id   AF-A0A292Z1G6-F1
#
_cell.length_a   1.000
_cell.length_b   1.000
_cell.length_c   1.000
_cell.angle_alpha   90.00
_cell.angle_beta   90.00
_cell.angle_gamma   90.00
#
_symmetry.space_group_name_H-M   'P 1'
#
loop_
_entity.id
_entity.type
_entity.pdbx_description
1 polymer ?
#
loop_
_entity_poly.entity_id
_entity_poly.type
_entity_poly.pdbx_seq_one_letter_code
_entity_poly.pdbx_strand_id
1 'polypeptide(L)' 'MLEHRPQSLLRRLIEPEEIANMVVPLSSDLASATTGGAVRVDGGYVDAILP' A
#
# COMPACT_ATOMS: atom_id res chain seq x y z
N MET A 1 -5.52 10.60 -16.71
CA MET A 1 -4.95 9.97 -15.49
C MET A 1 -3.46 9.69 -15.58
N LEU A 2 -2.96 9.09 -16.67
CA LEU A 2 -1.52 8.95 -16.92
C LEU A 2 -0.75 10.28 -16.79
N GLU A 3 -1.34 11.37 -17.27
CA GLU A 3 -0.77 12.72 -17.20
C GLU A 3 -0.47 13.21 -15.77
N HIS A 4 -1.25 12.78 -14.77
CA HIS A 4 -1.07 13.23 -13.38
C HIS A 4 -0.36 12.22 -12.49
N ARG A 5 -0.26 10.95 -12.90
CA ARG A 5 0.33 9.85 -12.11
C ARG A 5 1.08 8.85 -12.99
N PRO A 6 2.11 9.29 -13.75
CA PRO A 6 2.79 8.45 -14.73
C PRO A 6 3.54 7.26 -14.11
N GLN A 7 3.93 7.38 -12.83
CA GLN A 7 4.66 6.34 -12.10
C GLN A 7 3.76 5.37 -11.32
N SER A 8 2.45 5.63 -11.21
CA SER A 8 1.55 4.67 -10.56
C SER A 8 1.38 3.43 -11.43
N LEU A 9 1.71 2.25 -10.89
CA LEU A 9 1.53 0.99 -11.60
C LEU A 9 0.05 0.67 -11.83
N LEU A 10 -0.83 1.04 -10.89
CA LEU A 10 -2.28 0.87 -11.05
C LEU A 10 -2.91 1.84 -12.05
N ARG A 11 -2.20 2.92 -12.42
CA ARG A 11 -2.67 3.98 -13.34
C ARG A 11 -4.03 4.59 -12.96
N ARG A 12 -4.43 4.41 -11.70
CA ARG A 12 -5.64 4.98 -11.10
C ARG A 12 -5.39 5.49 -9.69
N LEU A 13 -6.29 6.34 -9.18
CA LEU A 13 -6.30 6.64 -7.75
C LEU A 13 -6.76 5.37 -7.01
N ILE A 14 -6.15 5.10 -5.87
CA ILE A 14 -6.61 4.04 -4.98
C ILE A 14 -7.78 4.54 -4.14
N GLU A 15 -8.70 3.65 -3.84
CA GLU A 15 -9.82 3.93 -2.95
C GLU A 15 -9.44 3.63 -1.48
N PRO A 16 -10.05 4.31 -0.49
CA PRO A 16 -9.76 4.09 0.93
C PRO A 16 -9.87 2.62 1.36
N GLU A 17 -10.78 1.86 0.76
CA GLU A 17 -11.00 0.44 1.02
C GLU A 17 -9.77 -0.40 0.70
N GLU A 18 -8.95 0.00 -0.28
CA GLU A 18 -7.72 -0.71 -0.62
C GLU A 18 -6.68 -0.58 0.51
N ILE A 19 -6.66 0.55 1.21
CA ILE A 19 -5.84 0.73 2.42
C ILE A 19 -6.41 -0.11 3.56
N ALA A 20 -7.73 -0.08 3.75
CA ALA A 20 -8.41 -0.84 4.79
C ALA A 20 -8.15 -2.36 4.66
N ASN A 21 -8.17 -2.88 3.43
CA ASN A 21 -7.89 -4.28 3.15
C ASN A 21 -6.46 -4.71 3.52
N MET A 22 -5.50 -3.79 3.59
CA MET A 22 -4.17 -4.05 4.14
C MET A 22 -4.16 -3.96 5.67
N VAL A 23 -4.88 -3.00 6.25
CA VAL A 23 -4.90 -2.77 7.71
C VAL A 23 -5.63 -3.89 8.48
N VAL A 24 -6.76 -4.38 7.95
CA VAL A 24 -7.57 -5.42 8.59
C VAL A 24 -6.77 -6.69 8.92
N PRO A 25 -6.06 -7.33 7.98
CA PRO A 25 -5.26 -8.51 8.30
C PRO A 25 -4.10 -8.18 9.25
N LEU A 26 -3.45 -7.02 9.09
CA LEU A 26 -2.38 -6.57 9.99
C LEU A 26 -2.84 -6.35 11.43
N SER A 27 -4.12 -6.03 11.64
CA SER A 27 -4.71 -5.81 12.96
C SER A 27 -5.21 -7.10 13.63
N SER A 28 -5.10 -8.24 12.95
CA SER A 28 -5.59 -9.54 13.42
C SER A 28 -4.47 -10.41 14.00
N ASP A 29 -4.84 -11.46 14.74
CA ASP A 29 -3.89 -12.44 15.29
C ASP A 29 -3.05 -13.15 14.21
N LEU A 30 -3.53 -13.17 12.95
CA LEU A 30 -2.81 -13.74 11.81
C LEU A 30 -1.49 -12.99 11.52
N ALA A 31 -1.38 -11.74 11.93
CA ALA A 31 -0.20 -10.90 11.75
C ALA A 31 0.67 -10.82 13.01
N SER A 32 0.50 -11.73 13.99
CA SER A 32 1.22 -11.73 15.28
C SER A 32 2.75 -11.70 15.16
N ALA A 33 3.31 -12.21 14.05
CA ALA A 33 4.75 -12.19 13.77
C ALA A 33 5.18 -11.07 12.80
N THR A 34 4.28 -10.20 12.35
CA THR A 34 4.57 -9.08 11.46
C THR A 34 4.75 -7.81 12.28
N THR A 35 5.99 -7.34 12.41
CA THR A 35 6.32 -6.14 13.20
C THR A 35 7.55 -5.42 12.63
N GLY A 36 7.71 -4.13 12.94
CA GLY A 36 8.88 -3.32 12.58
C GLY A 36 9.05 -2.99 11.09
N GLY A 37 8.18 -3.50 10.22
CA GLY A 37 8.21 -3.25 8.78
C GLY A 37 7.28 -2.12 8.35
N ALA A 38 7.70 -1.34 7.34
CA ALA A 38 6.84 -0.40 6.66
C ALA A 38 6.03 -1.12 5.56
N VAL A 39 4.70 -0.99 5.60
CA VAL A 39 3.78 -1.59 4.63
C VAL A 39 3.12 -0.48 3.83
N ARG A 40 3.10 -0.59 2.49
CA ARG A 40 2.56 0.46 1.61
C ARG A 40 1.34 0.02 0.83
N VAL A 41 0.45 0.99 0.63
CA VAL A 41 -0.71 0.90 -0.25
C VAL A 41 -0.80 2.24 -0.99
N ASP A 42 -0.04 2.38 -2.08
CA ASP A 42 0.07 3.62 -2.87
C ASP A 42 -0.16 3.39 -4.38
N GLY A 43 -0.56 2.18 -4.75
CA GLY A 43 -0.69 1.76 -6.14
C GLY A 43 0.64 1.57 -6.87
N GLY A 44 1.72 1.30 -6.14
CA GLY A 44 3.05 1.06 -6.67
C GLY A 44 3.73 2.34 -7.13
N TYR A 45 3.40 3.47 -6.52
CA TYR A 45 3.92 4.77 -6.95
C TYR A 45 5.37 5.00 -6.54
N VAL A 46 5.79 4.47 -5.40
CA VAL A 46 7.17 4.62 -4.91
C VAL A 46 7.95 3.33 -5.14
N ASP A 47 9.13 3.44 -5.75
CA ASP A 47 9.93 2.28 -6.19
C ASP A 47 10.51 1.43 -5.05
N ALA A 48 10.81 2.02 -3.88
CA ALA A 48 11.28 1.30 -2.70
C ALA A 48 10.95 2.03 -1.39
N ILE A 49 10.90 1.31 -0.27
CA ILE A 49 11.05 1.86 1.08
C ILE A 49 12.48 1.55 1.49
N LEU A 50 13.38 2.53 1.33
CA LEU A 50 14.74 2.43 1.83
C LEU A 50 14.81 3.12 3.22
N PRO A 51 15.64 2.62 4.15
CA PRO A 51 15.93 3.34 5.39
C PRO A 51 16.64 4.68 5.14
#